data_AF-A0A5C3R0M3-F1
#
_entry.id   AF-A0A5C3R0M3-F1
#
_cell.length_a   1.000
_cell.length_b   1.000
_cell.length_c   1.000
_cell.angle_alpha   90.00
_cell.angle_beta   90.00
_cell.angle_gamma   90.00
#
_symmetry.space_group_name_H-M   'P 1'
#
loop_
_entity.id
_entity.type
_entity.pdbx_description
1 polymer ?
#
loop_
_entity_poly.entity_id
_entity_poly.type
_entity_poly.pdbx_seq_one_letter_code
_entity_poly.pdbx_strand_id
1 'polypeptide(L)'
;MQLDEDTDPLPKPTYHTMKDKQLKDLLVKYGLPVTGARDVWTARHKQWVLLFNSNLDRSPSRRMTYEQLHAELSKWERQTSLLDPSKRAAKLKFDVEDSAAYAKAHKDQFDALVAAARSSAKPKQQSKSPPRSSSPEDVDLARSSPPILS
;
A
#
# COMPACT_ATOMS: atom_id res chain seq x y z
N MET A 1 5.00 26.10 -10.39
CA MET A 1 3.83 25.41 -10.96
C MET A 1 2.78 25.34 -9.86
N GLN A 2 1.67 26.05 -10.01
CA GLN A 2 0.50 25.87 -9.15
C GLN A 2 -0.25 24.62 -9.62
N LEU A 3 -0.87 23.90 -8.69
CA LEU A 3 -1.81 22.83 -9.03
C LEU A 3 -3.14 23.48 -9.30
N ASP A 4 -3.53 23.52 -10.56
CA ASP A 4 -4.84 24.00 -10.96
C ASP A 4 -5.90 22.97 -10.54
N GLU A 5 -7.07 23.44 -10.10
CA GLU A 5 -8.17 22.63 -9.54
C GLU A 5 -8.68 21.53 -10.52
N ASP A 6 -8.42 21.69 -11.82
CA ASP A 6 -8.82 20.78 -12.90
C ASP A 6 -7.72 19.77 -13.28
N THR A 7 -6.88 19.35 -12.34
CA THR A 7 -5.80 18.40 -12.66
C THR A 7 -6.31 16.95 -12.65
N ASP A 8 -6.22 16.27 -13.79
CA ASP A 8 -6.53 14.85 -13.95
C ASP A 8 -5.58 13.93 -13.15
N PRO A 9 -6.06 12.75 -12.70
CA PRO A 9 -5.23 11.77 -12.03
C PRO A 9 -4.08 11.28 -12.93
N LEU A 10 -2.90 11.14 -12.33
CA LEU A 10 -1.71 10.70 -13.03
C LEU A 10 -1.79 9.18 -13.32
N PRO A 11 -1.59 8.75 -14.58
CA PRO A 11 -1.53 7.33 -14.91
C PRO A 11 -0.24 6.70 -14.36
N LYS A 12 -0.31 5.41 -14.01
CA LYS A 12 0.86 4.63 -13.59
C LYS A 12 1.55 4.02 -14.83
N PRO A 13 2.73 4.49 -15.25
CA PRO A 13 3.42 3.94 -16.41
C PRO A 13 4.03 2.56 -16.12
N THR A 14 4.24 1.77 -17.17
CA THR A 14 4.94 0.48 -17.09
C THR A 14 6.45 0.70 -17.02
N TYR A 15 6.98 0.81 -15.80
CA TYR A 15 8.40 1.13 -15.56
C TYR A 15 9.39 0.10 -16.12
N HIS A 16 9.00 -1.16 -16.33
CA HIS A 16 9.95 -2.19 -16.80
C HIS A 16 10.34 -2.01 -18.27
N THR A 17 9.41 -1.58 -19.11
CA THR A 17 9.61 -1.43 -20.57
C THR A 17 10.02 0.00 -20.98
N MET A 18 9.91 0.95 -20.06
CA MET A 18 10.16 2.37 -20.33
C MET A 18 11.66 2.69 -20.28
N LYS A 19 12.16 3.55 -21.18
CA LYS A 19 13.59 3.90 -21.22
C LYS A 19 13.97 4.86 -20.08
N ASP A 20 15.23 4.84 -19.67
CA ASP A 20 15.79 5.75 -18.65
C ASP A 20 15.56 7.22 -18.98
N LYS A 21 15.73 7.58 -20.25
CA LYS A 21 15.48 8.95 -20.73
C LYS A 21 14.04 9.38 -20.44
N GLN A 22 13.06 8.55 -20.81
CA GLN A 22 11.65 8.83 -20.58
C GLN A 22 11.34 8.96 -19.08
N LEU A 23 11.98 8.15 -18.24
CA LEU A 23 11.78 8.22 -16.79
C LEU A 23 12.33 9.52 -16.20
N LYS A 24 13.50 9.96 -16.66
CA LYS A 24 14.08 11.25 -16.28
C LYS A 24 13.22 12.41 -16.78
N ASP A 25 12.72 12.34 -18.00
CA ASP A 25 11.85 13.37 -18.58
C ASP A 25 10.56 13.52 -17.75
N LEU A 26 9.97 12.41 -17.26
CA LEU A 26 8.83 12.46 -16.33
C LEU A 26 9.18 13.11 -15.00
N LEU A 27 10.33 12.78 -14.42
CA LEU A 27 10.78 13.40 -13.17
C LEU A 27 10.99 14.90 -13.35
N VAL A 28 11.66 15.32 -14.42
CA VAL A 28 11.89 16.73 -14.75
C VAL A 28 10.58 17.47 -14.99
N LYS A 29 9.59 16.84 -15.66
CA LYS A 29 8.25 17.41 -15.87
C LYS A 29 7.58 17.82 -14.55
N TYR A 30 7.79 17.05 -13.47
CA TYR A 30 7.26 17.34 -12.14
C TYR A 30 8.28 17.98 -11.20
N GLY A 31 9.36 18.56 -11.74
CA GLY A 31 10.38 19.24 -10.93
C GLY A 31 11.07 18.33 -9.91
N LEU A 32 11.10 17.01 -10.14
CA LEU A 32 11.67 16.03 -9.22
C LEU A 32 13.16 15.80 -9.51
N PRO A 33 13.99 15.51 -8.49
CA PRO A 33 15.40 15.21 -8.70
C PRO A 33 15.62 13.95 -9.54
N VAL A 34 16.58 14.01 -10.47
CA VAL A 34 17.04 12.87 -11.29
C VAL A 34 18.33 12.24 -10.75
N THR A 35 18.61 12.43 -9.46
CA THR A 35 19.77 11.84 -8.78
C THR A 35 19.52 10.38 -8.40
N GLY A 36 20.58 9.57 -8.40
CA GLY A 36 20.54 8.15 -8.02
C GLY A 36 20.49 7.18 -9.21
N ALA A 37 20.20 5.91 -8.90
CA ALA A 37 20.05 4.85 -9.88
C ALA A 37 18.60 4.77 -10.42
N ARG A 38 18.39 3.97 -11.48
CA ARG A 38 17.08 3.76 -12.10
C ARG A 38 15.99 3.32 -11.12
N ASP A 39 16.33 2.47 -10.15
CA ASP A 39 15.38 2.01 -9.13
C ASP A 39 14.90 3.16 -8.23
N VAL A 40 15.79 4.10 -7.92
CA VAL A 40 15.47 5.30 -7.13
C VAL A 40 14.53 6.20 -7.93
N TRP A 41 14.81 6.44 -9.21
CA TRP A 41 13.92 7.21 -10.09
C TRP A 41 12.54 6.58 -10.21
N THR A 42 12.49 5.26 -10.34
CA THR A 42 11.26 4.49 -10.44
C THR A 42 10.44 4.61 -9.15
N ALA A 43 11.09 4.42 -8.00
CA ALA A 43 10.43 4.51 -6.70
C ALA A 43 9.94 5.93 -6.40
N ARG A 44 10.76 6.95 -6.71
CA ARG A 44 10.41 8.37 -6.59
C ARG A 44 9.18 8.72 -7.42
N HIS A 45 9.19 8.36 -8.71
CA HIS A 45 8.04 8.64 -9.59
C HIS A 45 6.78 7.88 -9.15
N LYS A 46 6.91 6.61 -8.73
CA LYS A 46 5.78 5.84 -8.18
C LYS A 46 5.16 6.52 -6.97
N GLN A 47 6.00 6.97 -6.03
CA GLN A 47 5.53 7.64 -4.83
C GLN A 47 4.87 8.98 -5.18
N TRP A 48 5.42 9.73 -6.12
CA TRP A 48 4.82 10.97 -6.60
C TRP A 48 3.42 10.74 -7.16
N VAL A 49 3.24 9.75 -8.05
CA VAL A 49 1.92 9.42 -8.62
C VAL A 49 0.94 9.02 -7.52
N LEU A 50 1.37 8.21 -6.55
CA LEU A 50 0.51 7.81 -5.43
C LEU A 50 0.09 9.03 -4.60
N LEU A 51 1.05 9.83 -4.15
CA LEU A 51 0.83 10.99 -3.31
C LEU A 51 -0.06 12.03 -4.01
N PHE A 52 0.20 12.26 -5.29
CA PHE A 52 -0.55 13.20 -6.11
C PHE A 52 -2.01 12.75 -6.29
N ASN A 53 -2.25 11.50 -6.70
CA ASN A 53 -3.61 10.99 -6.88
C ASN A 53 -4.36 10.94 -5.55
N SER A 54 -3.71 10.49 -4.47
CA SER A 54 -4.29 10.54 -3.13
C SER A 54 -4.59 11.95 -2.64
N ASN A 55 -3.89 12.97 -3.14
CA ASN A 55 -4.20 14.36 -2.85
C ASN A 55 -5.41 14.86 -3.66
N LEU A 56 -5.56 14.41 -4.90
CA LEU A 56 -6.76 14.70 -5.71
C LEU A 56 -8.02 14.10 -5.09
N ASP A 57 -7.91 12.88 -4.53
CA ASP A 57 -8.99 12.19 -3.82
C ASP A 57 -9.41 12.89 -2.51
N ARG A 58 -8.62 13.85 -2.00
CA ARG A 58 -8.98 14.62 -0.80
C ARG A 58 -10.01 15.70 -1.13
N SER A 59 -10.80 16.05 -0.10
CA SER A 59 -11.68 17.22 -0.14
C SER A 59 -10.88 18.49 -0.48
N PRO A 60 -11.39 19.42 -1.30
CA PRO A 60 -10.68 20.63 -1.71
C PRO A 60 -10.10 21.44 -0.53
N SER A 61 -10.83 21.49 0.59
CA SER A 61 -10.41 22.17 1.83
C SER A 61 -9.18 21.56 2.52
N ARG A 62 -8.82 20.31 2.20
CA ARG A 62 -7.68 19.57 2.79
C ARG A 62 -6.66 19.15 1.74
N ARG A 63 -6.82 19.65 0.51
CA ARG A 63 -5.90 19.37 -0.58
C ARG A 63 -4.58 20.10 -0.30
N MET A 64 -3.50 19.35 -0.40
CA MET A 64 -2.15 19.83 -0.18
C MET A 64 -1.66 20.60 -1.40
N THR A 65 -0.86 21.63 -1.17
CA THR A 65 -0.20 22.40 -2.23
C THR A 65 0.93 21.60 -2.86
N TYR A 66 1.37 22.03 -4.04
CA TYR A 66 2.49 21.39 -4.74
C TYR A 66 3.76 21.29 -3.87
N GLU A 67 4.09 22.37 -3.16
CA GLU A 67 5.26 22.42 -2.26
C GLU A 67 5.13 21.43 -1.09
N GLN A 68 3.93 21.31 -0.53
CA GLN A 68 3.65 20.35 0.54
C GLN A 68 3.79 18.90 0.04
N LEU A 69 3.38 18.61 -1.20
CA LEU A 69 3.58 17.29 -1.80
C LEU A 69 5.07 16.99 -2.01
N HIS A 70 5.86 17.97 -2.46
CA HIS A 70 7.32 17.83 -2.58
C HIS A 70 7.99 17.61 -1.22
N ALA A 71 7.52 18.30 -0.17
CA ALA A 71 8.00 18.10 1.20
C ALA A 71 7.67 16.69 1.72
N GLU A 72 6.45 16.20 1.49
CA GLU A 72 6.04 14.86 1.90
C GLU A 72 6.78 13.78 1.11
N LEU A 73 7.03 13.99 -0.19
CA LEU A 73 7.89 13.11 -0.98
C LEU A 73 9.32 13.09 -0.43
N SER A 74 9.89 14.26 -0.09
CA SER A 74 11.23 14.36 0.49
C SER A 74 11.33 13.67 1.85
N LYS A 75 10.28 13.77 2.68
CA LYS A 75 10.17 13.06 3.95
C LYS A 75 10.09 11.55 3.73
N TRP A 76 9.28 11.11 2.77
CA TRP A 76 9.24 9.71 2.36
C TRP A 76 10.62 9.24 1.94
N GLU A 77 11.32 9.94 1.04
CA GLU A 77 12.68 9.60 0.60
C GLU A 77 13.68 9.44 1.75
N ARG A 78 13.57 10.26 2.80
CA ARG A 78 14.41 10.13 4.01
C ARG A 78 14.10 8.88 4.83
N GLN A 79 12.84 8.42 4.80
CA GLN A 79 12.33 7.28 5.55
C GLN A 79 12.49 5.95 4.80
N THR A 80 12.32 5.97 3.48
CA THR A 80 12.59 4.81 2.63
C THR A 80 14.09 4.65 2.44
N SER A 81 14.62 3.58 3.01
CA SER A 81 16.02 3.14 2.95
C SER A 81 16.57 2.88 1.53
N LEU A 82 15.79 3.13 0.45
CA LEU A 82 16.29 2.96 -0.92
C LEU A 82 17.51 3.83 -1.25
N LEU A 83 17.76 4.91 -0.49
CA LEU A 83 18.95 5.76 -0.63
C LEU A 83 20.04 5.45 0.40
N ASP A 84 19.73 4.68 1.45
CA ASP A 84 20.68 4.37 2.54
C ASP A 84 20.37 2.98 3.13
N PRO A 85 21.16 1.94 2.79
CA PRO A 85 21.02 0.59 3.34
C PRO A 85 21.10 0.55 4.87
N SER A 86 21.85 1.47 5.47
CA SER A 86 22.08 1.57 6.92
C SER A 86 20.79 1.88 7.68
N LYS A 87 19.87 2.65 7.05
CA LYS A 87 18.57 2.99 7.63
C LYS A 87 17.56 1.85 7.58
N ARG A 88 17.70 0.89 6.65
CA ARG A 88 16.90 -0.35 6.65
C ARG A 88 17.16 -1.13 7.91
N ALA A 89 18.44 -1.31 8.23
CA ALA A 89 18.88 -2.02 9.41
C ALA A 89 18.44 -1.28 10.68
N ALA A 90 18.53 0.05 10.72
CA ALA A 90 18.08 0.84 11.88
C ALA A 90 16.56 0.73 12.15
N LYS A 91 15.72 0.77 11.10
CA LYS A 91 14.27 0.60 11.24
C LYS A 91 13.90 -0.79 11.75
N LEU A 92 14.60 -1.82 11.27
CA LEU A 92 14.41 -3.20 11.73
C LEU A 92 14.93 -3.40 13.16
N LYS A 93 16.01 -2.73 13.55
CA LYS A 93 16.59 -2.80 14.90
C LYS A 93 15.72 -2.10 15.95
N PHE A 94 15.18 -0.93 15.64
CA PHE A 94 14.30 -0.19 16.56
C PHE A 94 13.04 -0.98 16.94
N ASP A 95 12.53 -1.83 16.04
CA ASP A 95 11.37 -2.69 16.30
C ASP A 95 11.71 -3.95 17.12
N VAL A 96 12.97 -4.40 17.07
CA VAL A 96 13.41 -5.66 17.68
C VAL A 96 13.93 -5.47 19.11
N GLU A 97 14.41 -4.28 19.47
CA GLU A 97 15.10 -4.05 20.75
C GLU A 97 14.20 -4.23 21.99
N ASP A 98 12.88 -3.98 21.86
CA ASP A 98 11.90 -4.16 22.96
C ASP A 98 11.12 -5.50 22.87
N SER A 99 11.33 -6.29 21.82
CA SER A 99 10.65 -7.58 21.66
C SER A 99 11.03 -8.57 22.77
N ALA A 100 12.30 -8.60 23.16
CA ALA A 100 12.80 -9.50 24.19
C ALA A 100 12.31 -9.13 25.61
N ALA A 101 12.22 -7.83 25.91
CA ALA A 101 11.69 -7.35 27.19
C ALA A 101 10.18 -7.57 27.28
N TYR A 102 9.44 -7.30 26.20
CA TYR A 102 8.00 -7.59 26.11
C TYR A 102 7.70 -9.09 26.24
N ALA A 103 8.45 -9.94 25.54
CA ALA A 103 8.32 -11.39 25.66
C ALA A 103 8.56 -11.88 27.10
N LYS A 104 9.50 -11.28 27.83
CA LYS A 104 9.77 -11.61 29.23
C LYS A 104 8.65 -11.11 30.17
N ALA A 105 8.17 -9.88 29.97
CA ALA A 105 7.11 -9.29 30.79
C ALA A 105 5.76 -10.01 30.65
N HIS A 106 5.48 -10.55 29.46
CA HIS A 106 4.20 -11.19 29.14
C HIS A 106 4.27 -12.73 29.03
N LYS A 107 5.35 -13.35 29.54
CA LYS A 107 5.57 -14.80 29.45
C LYS A 107 4.37 -15.62 29.96
N ASP A 108 3.79 -15.22 31.08
CA ASP A 108 2.65 -15.94 31.68
C ASP A 108 1.40 -15.91 30.79
N GLN A 109 1.18 -14.80 30.07
CA GLN A 109 0.09 -14.66 29.11
C GLN A 109 0.32 -15.56 27.88
N PHE A 110 1.56 -15.64 27.39
CA PHE A 110 1.92 -16.57 26.33
C PHE A 110 1.73 -18.02 26.75
N ASP A 111 2.16 -18.39 27.95
CA ASP A 111 2.00 -19.76 28.46
C ASP A 111 0.52 -20.14 28.62
N ALA A 112 -0.32 -19.21 29.09
CA ALA A 112 -1.77 -19.41 29.17
C ALA A 112 -2.42 -19.60 27.79
N LEU A 113 -2.05 -18.79 26.80
CA LEU A 113 -2.53 -18.92 25.41
C LEU A 113 -2.09 -20.25 24.78
N VAL A 114 -0.84 -20.67 25.00
CA VAL A 114 -0.32 -21.95 24.51
C VAL A 114 -1.06 -23.13 25.14
N ALA A 115 -1.37 -23.06 26.44
CA ALA A 115 -2.15 -24.10 27.12
C ALA A 115 -3.58 -24.20 26.57
N ALA A 116 -4.25 -23.07 26.33
CA ALA A 116 -5.58 -23.02 25.73
C ALA A 116 -5.60 -23.52 24.27
N ALA A 117 -4.56 -23.22 23.48
CA ALA A 117 -4.42 -23.73 22.13
C ALA A 117 -4.19 -25.26 22.12
N ARG A 118 -3.38 -25.78 23.05
CA ARG A 118 -3.12 -27.22 23.17
C ARG A 118 -4.35 -28.01 23.64
N SER A 119 -5.17 -27.45 24.52
CA SER A 119 -6.40 -28.12 24.98
C SER A 119 -7.50 -28.16 23.91
N SER A 120 -7.55 -27.16 23.02
CA SER A 120 -8.49 -27.10 21.89
C SER A 120 -8.04 -27.92 20.67
N ALA A 121 -6.74 -28.24 20.55
CA ALA A 121 -6.20 -29.11 19.49
C ALA A 121 -6.47 -30.61 19.70
N LYS A 122 -7.17 -31.00 20.79
CA LYS A 122 -7.58 -32.40 20.98
C LYS A 122 -8.64 -32.77 19.92
N PRO A 123 -8.43 -33.82 19.10
CA PRO A 123 -9.34 -34.12 18.00
C PRO A 123 -10.72 -34.49 18.56
N LYS A 124 -11.73 -33.65 18.29
CA LYS A 124 -13.13 -34.00 18.52
C LYS A 124 -13.49 -35.19 17.63
N GLN A 125 -13.51 -36.38 18.22
CA GLN A 125 -14.11 -37.55 17.59
C GLN A 125 -15.63 -37.35 17.53
N GLN A 126 -16.13 -37.35 16.29
CA GLN A 126 -17.48 -37.74 15.80
C GLN A 126 -18.73 -37.03 16.35
N SER A 127 -19.53 -36.45 15.44
CA SER A 127 -20.74 -37.13 14.95
C SER A 127 -21.52 -36.31 13.89
N LYS A 128 -21.69 -36.91 12.70
CA LYS A 128 -22.86 -36.90 11.78
C LYS A 128 -23.59 -35.56 11.48
N SER A 129 -23.52 -35.14 10.22
CA SER A 129 -24.47 -34.27 9.48
C SER A 129 -25.67 -35.08 8.91
N PRO A 130 -26.76 -34.52 8.29
CA PRO A 130 -27.31 -33.14 8.15
C PRO A 130 -28.88 -33.09 8.41
N PRO A 131 -29.70 -32.06 8.05
CA PRO A 131 -29.95 -31.54 6.68
C PRO A 131 -29.74 -30.01 6.55
N ARG A 132 -29.04 -29.50 5.53
CA ARG A 132 -29.61 -29.02 4.25
C ARG A 132 -30.97 -28.31 4.39
N SER A 133 -30.92 -27.00 4.63
CA SER A 133 -31.91 -26.00 4.19
C SER A 133 -31.11 -24.88 3.54
N SER A 134 -31.05 -24.88 2.21
CA SER A 134 -31.72 -23.92 1.32
C SER A 134 -30.82 -22.74 0.97
N SER A 135 -30.49 -22.73 -0.30
CA SER A 135 -29.57 -21.90 -1.07
C SER A 135 -29.59 -20.39 -0.81
N PRO A 136 -28.46 -19.71 -1.14
CA PRO A 136 -28.37 -18.26 -1.20
C PRO A 136 -29.27 -17.71 -2.31
N GLU A 137 -29.92 -16.58 -2.04
CA GLU A 137 -30.64 -15.84 -3.08
C GLU A 137 -29.66 -15.43 -4.19
N ASP A 138 -29.97 -16.01 -5.33
CA ASP A 138 -29.48 -15.74 -6.66
C ASP A 138 -29.98 -14.34 -7.08
N VAL A 139 -29.10 -13.34 -7.11
CA VAL A 139 -29.34 -12.13 -7.90
C VAL A 139 -28.86 -12.41 -9.32
N ASP A 140 -29.69 -13.18 -10.05
CA ASP A 140 -29.64 -13.26 -11.50
C ASP A 140 -29.90 -11.87 -12.07
N LEU A 141 -28.83 -11.16 -12.43
CA LEU A 141 -28.90 -10.06 -13.37
C LEU A 141 -28.45 -10.60 -14.74
N ALA A 142 -29.23 -11.55 -15.27
CA ALA A 142 -29.16 -11.89 -16.68
C ALA A 142 -29.53 -10.65 -17.52
N ARG A 143 -28.50 -10.11 -18.19
CA ARG A 143 -28.44 -10.15 -19.66
C ARG A 143 -29.80 -9.98 -20.36
N SER A 144 -30.20 -8.73 -20.56
CA SER A 144 -31.10 -8.37 -21.67
C SER A 144 -30.38 -7.42 -22.61
N SER A 145 -30.13 -7.92 -23.83
CA SER A 145 -29.56 -7.18 -24.95
C SER A 145 -30.41 -5.95 -25.33
N PRO A 146 -29.81 -4.89 -25.90
CA PRO A 146 -30.54 -3.74 -26.39
C PRO A 146 -31.27 -4.07 -27.71
N PRO A 147 -32.52 -3.62 -27.92
CA PRO A 147 -33.14 -3.67 -29.24
C PRO A 147 -32.54 -2.58 -30.14
N ILE A 148 -32.20 -3.02 -31.35
CA ILE A 148 -31.64 -2.26 -32.47
C ILE A 148 -32.71 -1.38 -33.11
N LEU A 149 -32.24 -0.23 -33.61
CA LEU A 149 -32.92 0.81 -34.39
C LEU A 149 -33.75 0.28 -35.57
N SER A 150 -34.90 0.92 -35.82
CA SER A 150 -35.43 1.25 -37.16
C SER A 150 -36.47 2.36 -37.04
#